data_AF-A0A9K3D3M8-F1
#
_entry.id   AF-A0A9K3D3M8-F1
#
_cell.length_a   1.000
_cell.length_b   1.000
_cell.length_c   1.000
_cell.angle_alpha   90.00
_cell.angle_beta   90.00
_cell.angle_gamma   90.00
#
_symmetry.space_group_name_H-M   'P 1'
#
loop_
_entity.id
_entity.type
_entity.pdbx_description
1 polymer ?
#
loop_
_entity_poly.entity_id
_entity_poly.type
_entity_poly.pdbx_seq_one_letter_code
_entity_poly.pdbx_strand_id
1 'polypeptide(L)' 'YEWKGGLQKLANEYGINRVGTMHQAGSDSLVTAEVFFRVVNKLKSRIDVVSNKDTFDGHIYGLHVSYQDNSFQ' A
#
# COMPACT_ATOMS: atom_id res chain seq x y z
N TYR A 1 3.66 -14.16 5.21
CA TYR A 1 4.24 -13.71 3.93
C TYR A 1 3.11 -13.42 2.96
N GLU A 2 2.51 -12.22 2.99
CA GLU A 2 1.51 -11.85 1.95
C GLU A 2 1.71 -10.40 1.41
N TRP A 3 2.55 -9.57 2.05
CA TRP A 3 2.59 -8.12 1.80
C TRP A 3 3.97 -7.49 2.10
N LYS A 4 5.07 -8.22 1.88
CA LYS A 4 6.43 -7.79 2.25
C LYS A 4 7.37 -7.73 1.05
N GLY A 5 7.92 -6.55 0.77
CA GLY A 5 8.94 -6.30 -0.24
C GLY A 5 8.68 -5.02 -1.04
N GLY A 6 9.45 -4.83 -2.11
CA GLY A 6 9.28 -3.70 -3.03
C GLY A 6 8.10 -3.87 -3.99
N LEU A 7 7.74 -2.80 -4.69
CA LEU A 7 6.59 -2.71 -5.59
C LEU A 7 6.54 -3.84 -6.63
N GLN A 8 7.69 -4.16 -7.28
CA GLN A 8 7.73 -5.21 -8.30
C GLN A 8 7.41 -6.59 -7.74
N LYS A 9 7.83 -6.89 -6.50
CA LYS A 9 7.54 -8.17 -5.85
C LYS A 9 6.04 -8.31 -5.58
N LEU A 10 5.41 -7.24 -5.09
CA LEU A 10 3.95 -7.19 -4.90
C LEU A 10 3.23 -7.34 -6.24
N ALA A 11 3.65 -6.63 -7.27
CA ALA A 11 3.08 -6.77 -8.61
C ALA A 11 3.12 -8.23 -9.11
N ASN A 12 4.26 -8.91 -8.93
CA ASN A 12 4.40 -10.32 -9.31
C ASN A 12 3.48 -11.24 -8.50
N GLU A 13 3.38 -11.04 -7.18
CA GLU A 13 2.52 -11.83 -6.28
C GLU A 13 1.04 -11.70 -6.66
N TYR A 14 0.62 -10.52 -7.13
CA TYR A 14 -0.72 -10.28 -7.60
C TYR A 14 -0.92 -10.56 -9.10
N GLY A 15 0.09 -11.01 -9.85
CA GLY A 15 -0.02 -11.27 -11.29
C GLY A 15 -0.31 -10.01 -12.12
N ILE A 16 0.28 -8.88 -11.73
CA ILE A 16 0.19 -7.61 -12.45
C ILE A 16 1.33 -7.55 -13.48
N ASN A 17 0.96 -7.34 -14.75
CA ASN A 17 1.92 -7.18 -15.83
C ASN A 17 2.28 -5.70 -15.99
N ARG A 18 3.57 -5.39 -15.85
CA ARG A 18 4.08 -4.03 -16.05
C ARG A 18 3.95 -3.60 -17.52
N VAL A 19 3.50 -2.38 -17.73
CA VAL A 19 3.57 -1.67 -19.02
C VAL A 19 4.64 -0.60 -18.95
N GLY A 20 5.58 -0.60 -19.90
CA GLY A 20 6.72 0.31 -19.94
C GLY A 20 7.95 -0.16 -19.13
N THR A 21 8.97 0.67 -19.08
CA THR A 21 10.28 0.33 -18.49
C THR A 21 10.24 0.43 -16.96
N MET A 22 10.91 -0.51 -16.29
CA MET A 22 11.10 -0.46 -14.84
C MET A 22 11.92 0.79 -14.44
N HIS A 23 11.68 1.33 -13.25
CA HIS A 23 12.34 2.54 -12.73
C HIS A 23 12.02 3.84 -13.48
N GLN A 24 10.94 3.84 -14.28
CA GLN A 24 10.37 5.06 -14.83
C GLN A 24 9.12 5.44 -14.05
N ALA A 25 9.05 6.70 -13.61
CA ALA A 25 7.96 7.22 -12.78
C ALA A 25 6.56 6.93 -13.37
N GLY A 26 6.39 7.05 -14.69
CA GLY A 26 5.13 6.74 -15.37
C GLY A 26 4.73 5.27 -15.26
N SER A 27 5.64 4.34 -15.60
CA SER A 27 5.40 2.90 -15.48
C SER A 27 5.17 2.49 -14.03
N ASP A 28 5.96 3.04 -13.10
CA ASP A 28 5.85 2.73 -11.67
C ASP A 28 4.55 3.28 -11.07
N SER A 29 4.06 4.44 -11.52
CA SER A 29 2.76 4.99 -11.07
C SER A 29 1.60 4.08 -11.47
N LEU A 30 1.61 3.55 -12.70
CA LEU A 30 0.59 2.62 -13.17
C LEU A 30 0.59 1.32 -12.35
N VAL A 31 1.76 0.73 -12.14
CA VAL A 31 1.91 -0.49 -11.32
C VAL A 31 1.47 -0.22 -9.87
N THR A 32 1.80 0.94 -9.31
CA THR A 32 1.40 1.35 -7.96
C THR A 32 -0.12 1.43 -7.83
N ALA A 33 -0.80 2.08 -8.78
CA ALA A 33 -2.25 2.19 -8.78
C ALA A 33 -2.93 0.80 -8.87
N GLU A 34 -2.43 -0.07 -9.75
CA GLU A 34 -3.01 -1.39 -9.94
C GLU A 34 -2.84 -2.27 -8.68
N VAL A 35 -1.65 -2.25 -8.08
CA VAL A 35 -1.41 -2.92 -6.79
C VAL A 35 -2.38 -2.38 -5.74
N PHE A 36 -2.47 -1.06 -5.57
CA PHE A 36 -3.34 -0.43 -4.58
C PHE A 36 -4.81 -0.89 -4.69
N PHE A 37 -5.40 -0.87 -5.89
CA PHE A 37 -6.79 -1.27 -6.04
C PHE A 37 -7.03 -2.76 -5.82
N ARG A 38 -6.11 -3.64 -6.24
CA ARG A 38 -6.22 -5.09 -5.96
C ARG A 38 -6.18 -5.36 -4.46
N VAL A 39 -5.26 -4.68 -3.78
CA VAL A 39 -5.07 -4.72 -2.33
C VAL A 39 -6.32 -4.28 -1.59
N VAL A 40 -6.84 -3.09 -1.91
CA VAL A 40 -8.03 -2.52 -1.28
C VAL A 40 -9.22 -3.46 -1.50
N ASN A 41 -9.39 -3.98 -2.73
CA ASN A 41 -10.46 -4.93 -3.01
C ASN A 41 -10.38 -6.21 -2.18
N LYS A 42 -9.18 -6.75 -1.92
CA LYS A 42 -8.98 -7.93 -1.06
C LYS A 42 -9.26 -7.61 0.42
N LEU A 43 -8.99 -6.39 0.86
CA LEU A 43 -9.19 -5.94 2.25
C LEU A 43 -10.59 -5.42 2.55
N LYS A 44 -11.40 -5.08 1.54
CA LYS A 44 -12.78 -4.57 1.70
C LYS A 44 -13.67 -5.44 2.61
N SER A 45 -13.44 -6.75 2.66
CA SER A 45 -14.20 -7.67 3.52
C SER A 45 -13.66 -7.77 4.96
N ARG A 46 -12.46 -7.24 5.22
CA ARG A 46 -11.75 -7.34 6.51
C ARG A 46 -11.58 -5.99 7.20
N ILE A 47 -11.62 -4.90 6.46
CA ILE A 47 -11.43 -3.54 6.93
C ILE A 47 -12.46 -2.69 6.20
N ASP A 48 -13.19 -1.86 6.95
CA ASP A 48 -13.94 -0.77 6.33
C ASP A 48 -12.93 0.31 5.91
N VAL A 49 -12.29 0.09 4.77
CA VAL A 49 -11.25 0.97 4.22
C VAL A 49 -11.81 2.37 3.95
N VAL A 50 -13.13 2.49 3.77
CA VAL A 50 -13.82 3.76 3.55
C VAL A 50 -14.01 4.50 4.88
N SER A 51 -14.37 3.81 5.96
CA SER A 51 -14.46 4.43 7.29
C SER A 51 -13.09 4.75 7.90
N ASN A 52 -12.05 3.97 7.56
CA ASN A 52 -10.68 4.13 8.09
C ASN A 52 -9.77 4.96 7.18
N LYS A 53 -10.33 5.79 6.29
CA LYS A 53 -9.55 6.70 5.44
C LYS A 53 -8.57 7.55 6.28
N ASP A 54 -9.03 8.02 7.43
CA ASP A 54 -8.23 8.81 8.39
C ASP A 54 -7.07 8.02 9.04
N THR A 55 -7.07 6.68 8.96
CA THR A 55 -6.03 5.83 9.56
C THR A 55 -4.80 5.67 8.67
N PHE A 56 -4.95 5.89 7.36
CA PHE A 56 -3.87 5.69 6.38
C PHE A 56 -3.56 6.95 5.57
N ASP A 57 -4.48 7.91 5.49
CA ASP A 57 -4.26 9.16 4.79
C ASP A 57 -3.16 9.99 5.46
N GLY A 58 -2.27 10.57 4.65
CA GLY A 58 -1.11 11.31 5.14
C GLY A 58 -0.01 10.50 5.84
N HIS A 59 -0.15 9.18 6.01
CA HIS A 59 0.85 8.35 6.67
C HIS A 59 1.95 7.91 5.69
N ILE A 60 3.18 8.35 5.95
CA ILE A 60 4.36 7.96 5.16
C ILE A 60 5.06 6.79 5.86
N TYR A 61 5.25 5.68 5.12
CA TYR A 61 5.93 4.50 5.62
C TYR A 61 7.35 4.82 6.12
N GLY A 62 7.66 4.43 7.35
CA GLY A 62 8.96 4.67 7.98
C GLY A 62 9.16 6.08 8.55
N LEU A 63 8.19 6.99 8.38
CA LEU A 63 8.24 8.35 8.90
C LEU A 63 7.12 8.64 9.92
N HIS A 64 5.92 8.09 9.70
CA HIS A 64 4.85 8.21 10.67
C HIS A 64 5.17 7.38 11.92
N VAL A 65 5.53 8.05 13.02
CA VAL A 65 5.59 7.47 14.35
C VAL A 65 4.20 7.64 14.94
N SER A 66 3.44 6.56 15.09
CA SER A 66 2.25 6.59 15.93
C SER A 66 2.72 6.90 17.35
N TYR A 67 2.54 8.15 17.78
CA TYR A 67 2.87 8.59 19.13
C TYR A 67 1.96 7.81 20.08
N GLN A 68 2.44 6.68 20.61
CA GLN A 68 1.83 6.08 21.79
C GLN A 68 2.25 6.97 22.95
N ASP A 69 1.40 7.93 23.26
CA ASP A 69 1.53 8.69 24.48
C ASP A 69 1.35 7.72 25.67
N ASN A 70 2.46 7.28 26.23
CA ASN A 70 2.50 6.47 27.46
C ASN A 70 2.53 7.35 28.72
N SER A 71 2.11 8.63 28.65
CA SER A 71 2.16 9.55 29.81
C SER A 71 1.07 9.33 30.88
N PHE A 72 0.41 8.18 30.90
CA PHE A 72 -0.44 7.75 32.01
C PHE A 72 -0.28 6.25 32.32
N GLN A 73 0.87 5.87 32.88
CA GLN A 73 1.00 4.72 33.80
C GLN A 73 1.94 5.07 34.96
#